data_AF-A0A8D8I3U3-F1
#
_entry.id   AF-A0A8D8I3U3-F1
#
_cell.length_a   1.000
_cell.length_b   1.000
_cell.length_c   1.000
_cell.angle_alpha   90.00
_cell.angle_beta   90.00
_cell.angle_gamma   90.00
#
_symmetry.space_group_name_H-M   'P 1'
#
loop_
_entity.id
_entity.type
_entity.pdbx_description
1 polymer ?
#
loop_
_entity_poly.entity_id
_entity_poly.type
_entity_poly.pdbx_seq_one_letter_code
_entity_poly.pdbx_strand_id
1 'polypeptide(L)'
;MPESTLTVFEKDSFNAEKYVKELVQDCVGGPELQQTKAKIQSHSDTVSSTLKKHVYENYMQFIETAKEISHLESEMYQLSHILIEQRNLLSTLRDESMLDDQKYIIEDQSVDPNVNEEQQNKKAIQLIKESLLGYKGNLDDKVFIYEGGLIELDTNDYRPICRIHLFLFNDVLVLAKVKHDKKLEFLTEYDTKKIAVINIKDLDGVNKNAINVITSDGARIFQCVNSASKLEWIDKFEVAIKFHQLK
;
A
#
# COMPACT_ATOMS: atom_id res chain seq x y z
N MET A 1 15.22 37.96 44.04
CA MET A 1 14.00 37.15 43.79
C MET A 1 14.47 35.74 43.47
N PRO A 2 14.18 34.73 44.31
CA PRO A 2 14.85 33.44 44.29
C PRO A 2 14.04 32.42 43.48
N GLU A 3 14.25 32.37 42.16
CA GLU A 3 13.84 31.21 41.33
C GLU A 3 14.90 30.10 41.28
N SER A 4 16.06 30.31 41.94
CA SER A 4 17.27 29.50 41.73
C SER A 4 17.42 28.26 42.61
N THR A 5 16.54 28.01 43.59
CA THR A 5 16.71 26.89 44.55
C THR A 5 16.19 25.54 44.04
N LEU A 6 15.27 25.50 43.08
CA LEU A 6 14.69 24.22 42.60
C LEU A 6 15.61 23.43 41.67
N THR A 7 16.29 24.11 40.74
CA THR A 7 17.19 23.47 39.76
C THR A 7 18.45 22.85 40.39
N VAL A 8 18.69 23.12 41.67
CA VAL A 8 19.82 22.55 42.42
C VAL A 8 19.53 21.11 42.83
N PHE A 9 18.26 20.78 43.13
CA PHE A 9 17.84 19.42 43.51
C PHE A 9 17.68 18.48 42.32
N GLU A 10 17.57 19.02 41.11
CA GLU A 10 17.41 18.27 39.86
C GLU A 10 18.76 17.85 39.22
N LYS A 11 19.88 18.32 39.77
CA LYS A 11 21.23 18.01 39.25
C LYS A 11 21.75 16.69 39.84
N ASP A 12 22.26 15.82 38.97
CA ASP A 12 22.88 14.54 39.35
C ASP A 12 24.10 14.69 40.29
N SER A 13 24.69 15.89 40.40
CA SER A 13 25.83 16.20 41.26
C SER A 13 25.45 16.97 42.55
N PHE A 14 24.19 16.86 42.99
CA PHE A 14 23.74 17.52 44.21
C PHE A 14 24.48 17.00 45.46
N ASN A 15 25.05 17.92 46.24
CA ASN A 15 25.66 17.62 47.53
C ASN A 15 24.89 18.34 48.65
N ALA A 16 24.18 17.54 49.47
CA ALA A 16 23.33 18.03 50.54
C ALA A 16 24.10 18.82 51.61
N GLU A 17 25.31 18.38 51.98
CA GLU A 17 26.11 19.03 53.01
C GLU A 17 26.61 20.41 52.55
N LYS A 18 27.07 20.52 51.30
CA LYS A 18 27.49 21.79 50.70
C LYS A 18 26.33 22.77 50.60
N TYR A 19 25.16 22.28 50.16
CA TYR A 19 23.94 23.09 50.06
C TYR A 19 23.47 23.62 51.41
N VAL A 20 23.45 22.78 52.45
CA VAL A 20 23.08 23.22 53.81
C VAL A 20 24.09 24.20 54.37
N LYS A 21 25.39 24.02 54.10
CA LYS A 21 26.44 24.93 54.54
C LYS A 21 26.34 26.32 53.90
N GLU A 22 26.09 26.38 52.59
CA GLU A 22 25.84 27.64 51.86
C GLU A 22 24.54 28.29 52.36
N LEU A 23 23.48 27.52 52.56
CA LEU A 23 22.20 28.00 53.08
C LEU A 23 22.33 28.62 54.48
N VAL A 24 23.13 28.03 55.37
CA VAL A 24 23.35 28.55 56.74
C VAL A 24 24.28 29.76 56.73
N GLN A 25 25.16 29.90 55.74
CA GLN A 25 26.01 31.10 55.56
C GLN A 25 25.20 32.30 55.06
N ASP A 26 24.21 32.08 54.20
CA ASP A 26 23.37 33.13 53.62
C ASP A 26 22.19 33.54 54.53
N CYS A 27 21.67 32.61 55.37
CA CYS A 27 20.58 32.91 56.29
C CYS A 27 21.09 33.64 57.55
N VAL A 28 20.65 34.88 57.77
CA VAL A 28 21.08 35.72 58.92
C VAL A 28 20.31 35.38 60.21
N GLY A 29 19.37 34.42 60.21
CA GLY A 29 18.62 34.04 61.41
C GLY A 29 17.88 32.69 61.38
N GLY A 30 17.53 32.20 62.57
CA GLY A 30 16.78 30.94 62.77
C GLY A 30 15.38 30.84 62.15
N PRO A 31 14.58 31.93 62.06
CA PRO A 31 13.24 31.88 61.46
C PRO A 31 13.25 31.60 59.95
N GLU A 32 14.24 32.13 59.23
CA GLU A 32 14.39 31.95 57.78
C GLU A 32 14.79 30.51 57.41
N LEU A 33 15.64 29.90 58.25
CA LEU A 33 16.01 28.49 58.12
C LEU A 33 14.80 27.57 58.38
N GLN A 34 13.96 27.90 59.37
CA GLN A 34 12.72 27.15 59.63
C GLN A 34 11.72 27.27 58.48
N GLN A 35 11.59 28.46 57.89
CA GLN A 35 10.72 28.67 56.73
C GLN A 35 11.22 27.88 55.51
N THR A 36 12.53 27.86 55.26
CA THR A 36 13.13 27.11 54.16
C THR A 36 12.98 25.60 54.36
N LYS A 37 13.17 25.11 55.60
CA LYS A 37 12.89 23.71 55.95
C LYS A 37 11.44 23.33 55.69
N ALA A 38 10.49 24.18 56.08
CA ALA A 38 9.06 23.94 55.85
C ALA A 38 8.71 23.91 54.35
N LYS A 39 9.32 24.78 53.54
CA LYS A 39 9.18 24.77 52.08
C LYS A 39 9.70 23.47 51.47
N ILE A 40 10.90 23.04 51.85
CA ILE A 40 11.48 21.77 51.36
C ILE A 40 10.59 20.58 51.75
N GLN A 41 10.07 20.55 52.97
CA GLN A 41 9.17 19.49 53.42
C GLN A 41 7.87 19.46 52.60
N SER A 42 7.23 20.61 52.41
CA SER A 42 6.00 20.71 51.59
C SER A 42 6.23 20.30 50.14
N HIS A 43 7.40 20.63 49.56
CA HIS A 43 7.77 20.19 48.22
C HIS A 43 8.02 18.68 48.15
N SER A 44 8.72 18.10 49.13
CA SER A 44 8.92 16.65 49.22
C SER A 44 7.57 15.91 49.28
N ASP A 45 6.63 16.40 50.09
CA ASP A 45 5.31 15.80 50.23
C ASP A 45 4.50 15.91 48.92
N THR A 46 4.61 17.05 48.24
CA THR A 46 3.98 17.28 46.93
C THR A 46 4.56 16.35 45.86
N VAL A 47 5.88 16.26 45.75
CA VAL A 47 6.57 15.38 44.77
C VAL A 47 6.21 13.92 45.03
N SER A 48 6.20 13.49 46.30
CA SER A 48 5.82 12.12 46.67
C SER A 48 4.37 11.79 46.27
N SER A 49 3.43 12.72 46.49
CA SER A 49 2.04 12.55 46.10
C SER A 49 1.88 12.49 44.58
N THR A 50 2.48 13.44 43.87
CA THR A 50 2.45 13.53 42.39
C THR A 50 3.09 12.31 41.74
N LEU A 51 4.23 11.84 42.25
CA LEU A 51 4.90 10.65 41.74
C LEU A 51 4.01 9.41 41.91
N LYS A 52 3.39 9.23 43.08
CA LYS A 52 2.46 8.11 43.31
C LYS A 52 1.28 8.15 42.33
N LYS A 53 0.72 9.34 42.09
CA LYS A 53 -0.36 9.53 41.12
C LYS A 53 0.09 9.16 39.71
N HIS A 54 1.22 9.67 39.23
CA HIS A 54 1.73 9.35 37.90
C HIS A 54 2.12 7.89 37.73
N VAL A 55 2.74 7.26 38.73
CA VAL A 55 3.05 5.83 38.68
C VAL A 55 1.77 5.00 38.56
N TYR A 56 0.73 5.36 39.33
CA TYR A 56 -0.56 4.69 39.24
C TYR A 56 -1.22 4.90 37.87
N GLU A 57 -1.27 6.13 37.38
CA GLU A 57 -1.83 6.46 36.05
C GLU A 57 -1.10 5.71 34.93
N ASN A 58 0.24 5.75 34.92
CA ASN A 58 1.04 5.04 33.92
C ASN A 58 0.83 3.53 33.99
N TYR A 59 0.73 2.96 35.20
CA TYR A 59 0.45 1.54 35.37
C TYR A 59 -0.94 1.15 34.86
N MET A 60 -1.95 1.96 35.13
CA MET A 60 -3.31 1.75 34.63
C MET A 60 -3.37 1.84 33.10
N GLN A 61 -2.73 2.85 32.50
CA GLN A 61 -2.64 2.99 31.04
C GLN A 61 -1.88 1.83 30.41
N PHE A 62 -0.81 1.34 31.04
CA PHE A 62 -0.09 0.16 30.58
C PHE A 62 -1.00 -1.07 30.56
N ILE A 63 -1.78 -1.30 31.61
CA ILE A 63 -2.74 -2.41 31.67
C ILE A 63 -3.82 -2.27 30.59
N GLU A 64 -4.38 -1.08 30.42
CA GLU A 64 -5.44 -0.82 29.44
C GLU A 64 -4.93 -1.03 28.01
N THR A 65 -3.76 -0.47 27.70
CA THR A 65 -3.10 -0.65 26.40
C THR A 65 -2.78 -2.13 26.15
N ALA A 66 -2.27 -2.86 27.15
CA ALA A 66 -2.00 -4.29 27.01
C ALA A 66 -3.27 -5.10 26.73
N LYS A 67 -4.40 -4.77 27.37
CA LYS A 67 -5.70 -5.40 27.10
C LYS A 67 -6.18 -5.11 25.68
N GLU A 68 -6.04 -3.87 25.21
CA GLU A 68 -6.44 -3.47 23.87
C GLU A 68 -5.60 -4.17 22.80
N ILE A 69 -4.29 -4.29 23.01
CA ILE A 69 -3.39 -5.08 22.15
C ILE A 69 -3.84 -6.55 22.09
N SER A 70 -4.11 -7.18 23.23
CA SER A 70 -4.59 -8.57 23.26
C SER A 70 -5.95 -8.75 22.58
N HIS A 71 -6.84 -7.76 22.69
CA HIS A 71 -8.13 -7.79 22.00
C HIS A 71 -7.93 -7.73 20.48
N LEU A 72 -7.11 -6.79 20.02
CA LEU A 72 -6.78 -6.62 18.60
C LEU A 72 -6.07 -7.85 18.01
N GLU A 73 -5.17 -8.49 18.76
CA GLU A 73 -4.53 -9.75 18.37
C GLU A 73 -5.57 -10.86 18.14
N SER A 74 -6.59 -10.96 19.01
CA SER A 74 -7.68 -11.93 18.86
C SER A 74 -8.52 -11.65 17.61
N GLU A 75 -8.88 -10.41 17.35
CA GLU A 75 -9.65 -10.03 16.15
C GLU A 75 -8.84 -10.29 14.87
N MET A 76 -7.55 -9.96 14.86
CA MET A 76 -6.65 -10.24 13.73
C MET A 76 -6.53 -11.75 13.46
N TYR A 77 -6.45 -12.56 14.52
CA TYR A 77 -6.42 -14.02 14.39
C TYR A 77 -7.72 -14.55 13.78
N GLN A 78 -8.87 -14.05 14.25
CA GLN A 78 -10.18 -14.42 13.69
C GLN A 78 -10.29 -14.02 12.21
N LEU A 79 -9.86 -12.81 11.85
CA LEU A 79 -9.86 -12.36 10.46
C LEU A 79 -8.94 -13.22 9.59
N SER A 80 -7.75 -13.56 10.08
CA SER A 80 -6.84 -14.46 9.38
C SER A 80 -7.48 -15.83 9.14
N HIS A 81 -8.21 -16.37 10.12
CA HIS A 81 -8.92 -17.64 9.96
C HIS A 81 -10.00 -17.55 8.89
N ILE A 82 -10.81 -16.49 8.90
CA ILE A 82 -11.86 -16.26 7.89
C ILE A 82 -11.26 -16.15 6.49
N LEU A 83 -10.13 -15.45 6.33
CA LEU A 83 -9.45 -15.33 5.04
C LEU A 83 -8.91 -16.68 4.54
N ILE A 84 -8.37 -17.50 5.43
CA ILE A 84 -7.91 -18.86 5.10
C ILE A 84 -9.11 -19.71 4.66
N GLU A 85 -10.23 -19.65 5.38
CA GLU A 85 -11.46 -20.38 5.06
C GLU A 85 -12.03 -19.96 3.71
N GLN A 86 -12.14 -18.64 3.45
CA GLN A 86 -12.59 -18.12 2.15
C GLN A 86 -11.67 -18.55 1.01
N ARG A 87 -10.35 -18.51 1.19
CA ARG A 87 -9.40 -19.00 0.19
C ARG A 87 -9.61 -20.48 -0.09
N ASN A 88 -9.82 -21.29 0.95
CA ASN A 88 -10.07 -22.72 0.79
C ASN A 88 -11.40 -22.96 0.06
N LEU A 89 -12.47 -22.25 0.40
CA LEU A 89 -13.77 -22.31 -0.29
C LEU A 89 -13.64 -21.92 -1.77
N LEU A 90 -12.91 -20.85 -2.09
CA LEU A 90 -12.65 -20.46 -3.48
C LEU A 90 -11.84 -21.51 -4.24
N SER A 91 -10.88 -22.16 -3.58
CA SER A 91 -10.15 -23.29 -4.18
C SER A 91 -11.10 -24.45 -4.47
N THR A 92 -11.96 -24.82 -3.51
CA THR A 92 -12.95 -25.89 -3.70
C THR A 92 -13.93 -25.56 -4.82
N LEU A 93 -14.46 -24.34 -4.88
CA LEU A 93 -15.35 -23.90 -5.97
C LEU A 93 -14.64 -23.91 -7.32
N ARG A 94 -13.37 -23.50 -7.37
CA ARG A 94 -12.55 -23.60 -8.58
C ARG A 94 -12.41 -25.05 -9.00
N ASP A 95 -12.06 -25.94 -8.08
CA ASP A 95 -11.88 -27.36 -8.36
C ASP A 95 -13.20 -28.03 -8.77
N GLU A 96 -14.33 -27.66 -8.15
CA GLU A 96 -15.67 -28.11 -8.54
C GLU A 96 -16.10 -27.58 -9.92
N SER A 97 -15.80 -26.32 -10.25
CA SER A 97 -16.07 -25.76 -11.58
C SER A 97 -15.27 -26.48 -12.69
N MET A 98 -14.06 -26.94 -12.38
CA MET A 98 -13.25 -27.77 -13.29
C MET A 98 -13.83 -29.19 -13.44
N LEU A 99 -14.53 -29.71 -12.43
CA LEU A 99 -15.18 -31.02 -12.47
C LEU A 99 -16.53 -30.98 -13.19
N ASP A 100 -17.28 -29.87 -13.10
CA ASP A 100 -18.53 -29.69 -13.84
C ASP A 100 -18.27 -29.53 -15.34
N ASP A 101 -17.18 -28.84 -15.73
CA ASP A 101 -16.69 -28.84 -17.11
C ASP A 101 -16.32 -30.26 -17.59
N GLN A 102 -15.78 -31.13 -16.74
CA GLN A 102 -15.45 -32.52 -17.12
C GLN A 102 -16.67 -33.44 -17.26
N LYS A 103 -17.80 -33.12 -16.62
CA LYS A 103 -19.01 -33.97 -16.68
C LYS A 103 -19.80 -33.77 -17.97
N TYR A 104 -19.68 -32.62 -18.63
CA TYR A 104 -20.24 -32.36 -19.96
C TYR A 104 -19.32 -32.78 -21.12
N ILE A 105 -18.06 -33.16 -20.85
CA ILE A 105 -17.07 -33.54 -21.89
C ILE A 105 -17.19 -35.01 -22.33
N ILE A 106 -17.88 -35.88 -21.58
CA ILE A 106 -17.87 -37.33 -21.87
C ILE A 106 -18.86 -37.73 -23.00
N GLU A 107 -19.79 -36.86 -23.41
CA GLU A 107 -20.81 -37.23 -24.40
C GLU A 107 -20.74 -36.54 -25.78
N ASP A 108 -19.73 -35.73 -26.10
CA ASP A 108 -19.57 -35.32 -27.51
C ASP A 108 -18.12 -35.26 -27.99
N GLN A 109 -17.85 -36.11 -28.97
CA GLN A 109 -16.57 -36.22 -29.64
C GLN A 109 -16.35 -35.00 -30.55
N SER A 110 -15.09 -34.55 -30.63
CA SER A 110 -14.53 -33.60 -31.61
C SER A 110 -14.85 -32.11 -31.41
N VAL A 111 -14.16 -31.46 -30.46
CA VAL A 111 -14.03 -29.99 -30.48
C VAL A 111 -12.57 -29.62 -30.69
N ASP A 112 -12.32 -29.05 -31.87
CA ASP A 112 -11.07 -28.46 -32.31
C ASP A 112 -10.59 -27.41 -31.26
N PRO A 113 -9.37 -27.48 -30.73
CA PRO A 113 -8.89 -26.57 -29.68
C PRO A 113 -9.00 -25.07 -30.04
N ASN A 114 -9.01 -24.74 -31.34
CA ASN A 114 -9.23 -23.37 -31.83
C ASN A 114 -10.62 -22.80 -31.48
N VAL A 115 -11.66 -23.63 -31.43
CA VAL A 115 -13.04 -23.18 -31.19
C VAL A 115 -13.21 -22.74 -29.73
N ASN A 116 -12.50 -23.40 -28.80
CA ASN A 116 -12.52 -23.02 -27.40
C ASN A 116 -11.80 -21.67 -27.17
N GLU A 117 -10.67 -21.44 -27.83
CA GLU A 117 -9.92 -20.17 -27.74
C GLU A 117 -10.70 -18.99 -28.34
N GLU A 118 -11.37 -19.18 -29.48
CA GLU A 118 -12.20 -18.12 -30.08
C GLU A 118 -13.42 -17.78 -29.21
N GLN A 119 -14.06 -18.80 -28.63
CA GLN A 119 -15.19 -18.62 -27.70
C GLN A 119 -14.76 -17.92 -26.41
N GLN A 120 -13.57 -18.25 -25.88
CA GLN A 120 -12.99 -17.60 -24.71
C GLN A 120 -12.59 -16.14 -25.00
N ASN A 121 -11.98 -15.88 -26.16
CA ASN A 121 -11.64 -14.52 -26.61
C ASN A 121 -12.89 -13.64 -26.72
N LYS A 122 -13.98 -14.16 -27.32
CA LYS A 122 -15.27 -13.44 -27.42
C LYS A 122 -15.85 -13.11 -26.03
N LYS A 123 -15.83 -14.06 -25.10
CA LYS A 123 -16.28 -13.83 -23.72
C LYS A 123 -15.43 -12.76 -23.01
N ALA A 124 -14.11 -12.81 -23.16
CA ALA A 124 -13.21 -11.81 -22.58
C ALA A 124 -13.49 -10.40 -23.14
N ILE A 125 -13.62 -10.26 -24.46
CA ILE A 125 -13.96 -8.99 -25.11
C ILE A 125 -15.30 -8.44 -24.61
N GLN A 126 -16.30 -9.29 -24.42
CA GLN A 126 -17.61 -8.87 -23.90
C GLN A 126 -17.49 -8.28 -22.48
N LEU A 127 -16.76 -8.93 -21.58
CA LEU A 127 -16.52 -8.43 -20.22
C LEU A 127 -15.75 -7.10 -20.21
N ILE A 128 -14.78 -6.94 -21.12
CA ILE A 128 -14.04 -5.68 -21.29
C ILE A 128 -14.98 -4.57 -21.76
N LYS A 129 -15.86 -4.84 -22.72
CA LYS A 129 -16.85 -3.85 -23.19
C LYS A 129 -17.85 -3.44 -22.10
N GLU A 130 -18.26 -4.36 -21.25
CA GLU A 130 -19.17 -4.07 -20.13
C GLU A 130 -18.49 -3.22 -19.03
N SER A 131 -17.20 -3.45 -18.78
CA SER A 131 -16.42 -2.72 -17.77
C SER A 131 -15.87 -1.37 -18.25
N LEU A 132 -15.64 -1.22 -19.56
CA LEU A 132 -15.07 -0.03 -20.18
C LEU A 132 -16.14 0.95 -20.65
N LEU A 133 -16.32 2.03 -19.90
CA LEU A 133 -17.25 3.11 -20.21
C LEU A 133 -16.67 4.06 -21.27
N GLY A 134 -17.48 4.39 -22.27
CA GLY A 134 -17.18 5.45 -23.25
C GLY A 134 -16.35 5.02 -24.46
N TYR A 135 -15.96 3.75 -24.54
CA TYR A 135 -15.28 3.21 -25.72
C TYR A 135 -16.25 3.02 -26.89
N LYS A 136 -15.89 3.55 -28.06
CA LYS A 136 -16.71 3.51 -29.29
C LYS A 136 -16.09 2.69 -30.42
N GLY A 137 -14.91 2.13 -30.21
CA GLY A 137 -14.22 1.31 -31.21
C GLY A 137 -14.81 -0.09 -31.31
N ASN A 138 -14.43 -0.82 -32.36
CA ASN A 138 -14.74 -2.25 -32.46
C ASN A 138 -13.58 -3.09 -31.88
N LEU A 139 -13.93 -4.09 -31.07
CA LEU A 139 -12.99 -5.08 -30.52
C LEU A 139 -13.35 -6.51 -30.93
N ASP A 140 -14.51 -6.75 -31.57
CA ASP A 140 -15.03 -8.10 -31.80
C ASP A 140 -14.15 -8.97 -32.70
N ASP A 141 -13.41 -8.34 -33.62
CA ASP A 141 -12.52 -9.02 -34.56
C ASP A 141 -11.07 -9.14 -34.06
N LYS A 142 -10.80 -8.70 -32.83
CA LYS A 142 -9.45 -8.61 -32.26
C LYS A 142 -9.15 -9.79 -31.35
N VAL A 143 -7.86 -10.09 -31.20
CA VAL A 143 -7.38 -11.13 -30.28
C VAL A 143 -6.89 -10.47 -29.01
N PHE A 144 -7.53 -10.77 -27.89
CA PHE A 144 -7.11 -10.32 -26.57
C PHE A 144 -5.80 -11.03 -26.17
N ILE A 145 -4.80 -10.25 -25.78
CA ILE A 145 -3.47 -10.78 -25.40
C ILE A 145 -3.28 -10.69 -23.89
N TYR A 146 -3.52 -9.52 -23.30
CA TYR A 146 -3.24 -9.28 -21.89
C TYR A 146 -3.97 -8.04 -21.34
N GLU A 147 -4.22 -8.03 -20.04
CA GLU A 147 -4.74 -6.86 -19.31
C GLU A 147 -3.99 -6.64 -18.01
N GLY A 148 -4.04 -5.41 -17.48
CA GLY A 148 -3.52 -5.15 -16.15
C GLY A 148 -3.59 -3.69 -15.73
N GLY A 149 -3.60 -3.49 -14.41
CA GLY A 149 -3.55 -2.18 -13.79
C GLY A 149 -2.11 -1.67 -13.66
N LEU A 150 -1.89 -0.42 -14.07
CA LEU A 150 -0.61 0.29 -13.96
C LEU A 150 -0.81 1.69 -13.37
N ILE A 151 0.28 2.35 -13.03
CA ILE A 151 0.29 3.75 -12.60
C ILE A 151 1.00 4.56 -13.66
N GLU A 152 0.34 5.57 -14.22
CA GLU A 152 0.97 6.54 -15.12
C GLU A 152 1.85 7.49 -14.31
N LEU A 153 3.11 7.62 -14.72
CA LEU A 153 4.10 8.51 -14.12
C LEU A 153 4.37 9.71 -15.03
N ASP A 154 4.66 10.86 -14.43
CA ASP A 154 5.14 12.02 -15.16
C ASP A 154 6.49 11.75 -15.83
N THR A 155 6.65 12.24 -17.06
CA THR A 155 7.86 12.01 -17.86
C THR A 155 9.07 12.79 -17.36
N ASN A 156 8.87 13.87 -16.60
CA ASN A 156 9.95 14.74 -16.10
C ASN A 156 10.38 14.36 -14.68
N ASP A 157 9.42 14.12 -13.78
CA ASP A 157 9.70 13.94 -12.35
C ASP A 157 9.31 12.57 -11.78
N TYR A 158 8.81 11.66 -12.63
CA TYR A 158 8.38 10.30 -12.26
C TYR A 158 7.30 10.24 -11.17
N ARG A 159 6.59 11.34 -10.92
CA ARG A 159 5.52 11.33 -9.92
C ARG A 159 4.28 10.59 -10.45
N PRO A 160 3.59 9.83 -9.59
CA PRO A 160 2.31 9.21 -9.94
C PRO A 160 1.26 10.24 -10.34
N ILE A 161 0.73 10.12 -11.56
CA ILE A 161 -0.36 10.96 -12.09
C ILE A 161 -1.70 10.30 -11.79
N CYS A 162 -1.91 9.08 -12.30
CA CYS A 162 -3.17 8.36 -12.08
C CYS A 162 -3.03 6.85 -12.25
N ARG A 163 -4.04 6.12 -11.76
CA ARG A 163 -4.18 4.68 -12.00
C ARG A 163 -4.86 4.44 -13.33
N ILE A 164 -4.23 3.63 -14.15
CA ILE A 164 -4.71 3.25 -15.47
C ILE A 164 -4.85 1.72 -15.56
N HIS A 165 -5.66 1.27 -16.50
CA HIS A 165 -5.81 -0.12 -16.87
C HIS A 165 -5.55 -0.23 -18.37
N LEU A 166 -4.63 -1.11 -18.75
CA LEU A 166 -4.29 -1.35 -20.15
C LEU A 166 -4.96 -2.65 -20.60
N PHE A 167 -5.57 -2.61 -21.78
CA PHE A 167 -6.01 -3.79 -22.51
C PHE A 167 -5.20 -3.90 -23.79
N LEU A 168 -4.39 -4.95 -23.90
CA LEU A 168 -3.55 -5.22 -25.04
C LEU A 168 -4.22 -6.26 -25.94
N PHE A 169 -4.53 -5.84 -27.16
CA PHE A 169 -4.95 -6.70 -28.25
C PHE A 169 -3.82 -6.86 -29.26
N ASN A 170 -4.03 -7.74 -30.23
CA ASN A 170 -3.08 -7.94 -31.34
C ASN A 170 -2.79 -6.66 -32.13
N ASP A 171 -3.79 -5.84 -32.43
CA ASP A 171 -3.65 -4.65 -33.30
C ASP A 171 -3.88 -3.32 -32.57
N VAL A 172 -4.46 -3.34 -31.36
CA VAL A 172 -4.79 -2.13 -30.61
C VAL A 172 -4.44 -2.29 -29.13
N LEU A 173 -3.86 -1.24 -28.56
CA LEU A 173 -3.71 -1.04 -27.13
C LEU A 173 -4.76 -0.02 -26.67
N VAL A 174 -5.62 -0.40 -25.72
CA VAL A 174 -6.63 0.48 -25.14
C VAL A 174 -6.22 0.87 -23.73
N LEU A 175 -6.23 2.18 -23.44
CA LEU A 175 -5.94 2.73 -22.11
C LEU A 175 -7.24 3.21 -21.48
N ALA A 176 -7.43 2.83 -20.22
CA ALA A 176 -8.56 3.28 -19.41
C ALA A 176 -8.09 3.84 -18.08
N LYS A 177 -8.76 4.88 -17.57
CA LYS A 177 -8.55 5.42 -16.23
C LYS A 177 -9.41 4.67 -15.22
N VAL A 178 -8.83 4.30 -14.09
CA VAL A 178 -9.57 3.68 -13.00
C VAL A 178 -10.26 4.77 -12.18
N LYS A 179 -11.61 4.78 -12.16
CA LYS A 179 -12.42 5.65 -11.28
C LYS A 179 -12.69 4.99 -9.92
N HIS A 180 -13.22 5.77 -8.98
CA HIS A 180 -13.47 5.37 -7.58
C HIS A 180 -14.39 4.13 -7.42
N ASP A 181 -15.16 3.75 -8.45
CA ASP A 181 -16.14 2.66 -8.40
C ASP A 181 -15.72 1.41 -9.20
N LYS A 182 -14.41 1.19 -9.37
CA LYS A 182 -13.82 0.15 -10.25
C LYS A 182 -14.24 0.22 -11.73
N LYS A 183 -15.08 1.18 -12.10
CA LYS A 183 -15.46 1.51 -13.47
C LYS A 183 -14.24 2.06 -14.20
N LEU A 184 -14.02 1.55 -15.41
CA LEU A 184 -12.94 1.95 -16.28
C LEU A 184 -13.47 2.99 -17.25
N GLU A 185 -12.88 4.18 -17.27
CA GLU A 185 -13.22 5.22 -18.25
C GLU A 185 -12.20 5.19 -19.38
N PHE A 186 -12.65 5.02 -20.61
CA PHE A 186 -11.79 5.06 -21.77
C PHE A 186 -11.02 6.39 -21.85
N LEU A 187 -9.69 6.32 -22.01
CA LEU A 187 -8.83 7.48 -22.21
C LEU A 187 -8.44 7.63 -23.68
N THR A 188 -7.82 6.60 -24.24
CA THR A 188 -7.26 6.64 -25.59
C THR A 188 -6.94 5.22 -26.08
N GLU A 189 -6.76 5.09 -27.39
CA GLU A 189 -6.33 3.84 -28.04
C GLU A 189 -5.15 4.10 -28.96
N TYR A 190 -4.30 3.08 -29.13
CA TYR A 190 -3.13 3.13 -29.99
C TYR A 190 -3.04 1.88 -30.86
N ASP A 191 -2.64 2.05 -32.12
CA ASP A 191 -2.28 0.94 -33.00
C ASP A 191 -0.95 0.33 -32.53
N THR A 192 -0.94 -0.96 -32.21
CA THR A 192 0.25 -1.67 -31.71
C THR A 192 1.43 -1.62 -32.69
N LYS A 193 1.18 -1.38 -33.99
CA LYS A 193 2.22 -1.17 -35.01
C LYS A 193 3.04 0.11 -34.80
N LYS A 194 2.46 1.10 -34.12
CA LYS A 194 3.07 2.43 -33.90
C LYS A 194 3.57 2.62 -32.48
N ILE A 195 3.69 1.53 -31.72
CA ILE A 195 4.14 1.54 -30.32
C ILE A 195 5.56 0.99 -30.26
N ALA A 196 6.40 1.64 -29.47
CA ALA A 196 7.68 1.08 -29.03
C ALA A 196 7.71 1.04 -27.50
N VAL A 197 8.17 -0.07 -26.93
CA VAL A 197 8.27 -0.25 -25.47
C VAL A 197 9.73 -0.33 -25.07
N ILE A 198 10.11 0.48 -24.10
CA ILE A 198 11.47 0.58 -23.58
C ILE A 198 11.44 0.21 -22.10
N ASN A 199 12.26 -0.77 -21.74
CA ASN A 199 12.53 -1.10 -20.35
C ASN A 199 13.37 0.02 -19.70
N ILE A 200 12.79 0.73 -18.73
CA ILE A 200 13.52 1.72 -17.94
C ILE A 200 14.30 0.99 -16.84
N LYS A 201 15.61 1.22 -16.71
CA LYS A 201 16.38 0.68 -15.58
C LYS A 201 15.92 1.32 -14.28
N ASP A 202 15.75 0.50 -13.26
CA ASP A 202 15.38 0.97 -11.93
C ASP A 202 16.52 1.84 -11.36
N LEU A 203 16.20 3.09 -11.08
CA LEU A 203 16.97 4.01 -10.26
C LEU A 203 16.39 4.02 -8.84
N ASP A 204 17.29 4.11 -7.87
CA ASP A 204 16.97 3.93 -6.45
C ASP A 204 15.80 4.82 -6.00
N GLY A 205 14.64 4.20 -5.77
CA GLY A 205 13.45 4.83 -5.19
C GLY A 205 12.51 5.59 -6.14
N VAL A 206 12.93 5.98 -7.34
CA VAL A 206 12.17 6.94 -8.17
C VAL A 206 11.31 6.29 -9.25
N ASN A 207 11.80 5.28 -9.97
CA ASN A 207 11.15 4.72 -11.16
C ASN A 207 11.11 3.17 -11.13
N LYS A 208 10.90 2.59 -9.93
CA LYS A 208 10.86 1.13 -9.74
C LYS A 208 9.83 0.48 -10.66
N ASN A 209 10.24 -0.58 -11.36
CA ASN A 209 9.38 -1.36 -12.25
C ASN A 209 8.69 -0.54 -13.34
N ALA A 210 9.34 0.52 -13.84
CA ALA A 210 8.77 1.35 -14.90
C ALA A 210 9.07 0.82 -16.32
N ILE A 211 8.11 1.02 -17.22
CA ILE A 211 8.22 0.85 -18.67
C ILE A 211 7.89 2.18 -19.35
N ASN A 212 8.61 2.52 -20.42
CA ASN A 212 8.30 3.67 -21.26
C ASN A 212 7.66 3.18 -22.54
N VAL A 213 6.45 3.64 -22.81
CA VAL A 213 5.68 3.30 -24.00
C VAL A 213 5.64 4.54 -24.88
N ILE A 214 6.32 4.47 -26.02
CA ILE A 214 6.36 5.52 -27.02
C ILE A 214 5.25 5.26 -28.02
N THR A 215 4.33 6.20 -28.12
CA THR A 215 3.17 6.21 -29.01
C THR A 215 3.25 7.42 -29.94
N SER A 216 2.32 7.51 -30.89
CA SER A 216 2.30 8.64 -31.86
C SER A 216 2.00 10.00 -31.22
N ASP A 217 1.41 10.04 -30.03
CA ASP A 217 1.10 11.27 -29.28
C ASP A 217 2.19 11.65 -28.26
N GLY A 218 3.22 10.82 -28.06
CA GLY A 218 4.32 11.09 -27.15
C GLY A 218 4.84 9.84 -26.43
N ALA A 219 5.73 10.05 -25.47
CA ALA A 219 6.21 9.00 -24.57
C ALA A 219 5.39 9.03 -23.27
N ARG A 220 4.92 7.86 -22.82
CA ARG A 220 4.24 7.70 -21.54
C ARG A 220 4.97 6.68 -20.68
N ILE A 221 5.12 6.99 -19.40
CA ILE A 221 5.81 6.12 -18.46
C ILE A 221 4.78 5.43 -17.57
N PHE A 222 4.85 4.10 -17.49
CA PHE A 222 3.97 3.30 -16.65
C PHE A 222 4.76 2.51 -15.63
N GLN A 223 4.32 2.53 -14.38
CA GLN A 223 4.86 1.73 -13.31
C GLN A 223 4.03 0.46 -13.12
N CYS A 224 4.70 -0.69 -13.22
CA CYS A 224 4.14 -2.00 -12.95
C CYS A 224 4.17 -2.32 -11.45
N VAL A 225 3.33 -3.27 -11.02
CA VAL A 225 3.18 -3.64 -9.60
C VAL A 225 4.47 -4.24 -9.02
N ASN A 226 5.16 -5.07 -9.81
CA ASN A 226 6.40 -5.72 -9.42
C ASN A 226 7.28 -5.99 -10.65
N SER A 227 8.51 -6.47 -10.42
CA SER A 227 9.48 -6.75 -11.49
C SER A 227 9.04 -7.88 -12.44
N ALA A 228 8.34 -8.89 -11.91
CA ALA A 228 7.79 -9.98 -12.73
C ALA A 228 6.72 -9.48 -13.70
N SER A 229 5.80 -8.64 -13.23
CA SER A 229 4.75 -8.00 -14.05
C SER A 229 5.35 -7.08 -15.10
N LYS A 230 6.44 -6.38 -14.80
CA LYS A 230 7.17 -5.58 -15.79
C LYS A 230 7.74 -6.45 -16.92
N LEU A 231 8.37 -7.58 -16.58
CA LEU A 231 8.89 -8.51 -17.59
C LEU A 231 7.76 -9.12 -18.42
N GLU A 232 6.65 -9.50 -17.78
CA GLU A 232 5.47 -10.03 -18.45
C GLU A 232 4.88 -9.00 -19.42
N TRP A 233 4.71 -7.74 -19.00
CA TRP A 233 4.24 -6.67 -19.89
C TRP A 233 5.16 -6.51 -21.11
N ILE A 234 6.47 -6.49 -20.93
CA ILE A 234 7.43 -6.36 -22.03
C ILE A 234 7.28 -7.53 -23.01
N ASP A 235 7.19 -8.77 -22.52
CA ASP A 235 7.00 -9.97 -23.34
C ASP A 235 5.68 -9.93 -24.12
N LYS A 236 4.58 -9.54 -23.46
CA LYS A 236 3.27 -9.41 -24.13
C LYS A 236 3.26 -8.30 -25.18
N PHE A 237 3.92 -7.18 -24.94
CA PHE A 237 4.11 -6.14 -25.94
C PHE A 237 4.94 -6.64 -27.14
N GLU A 238 6.00 -7.42 -26.91
CA GLU A 238 6.75 -8.04 -27.99
C GLU A 238 5.90 -9.00 -28.82
N VAL A 239 5.08 -9.84 -28.17
CA VAL A 239 4.14 -10.74 -28.84
C VAL A 239 3.17 -9.96 -29.72
N ALA A 240 2.58 -8.88 -29.19
CA ALA A 240 1.65 -8.03 -29.93
C ALA A 240 2.32 -7.36 -31.15
N ILE A 241 3.54 -6.86 -31.00
CA ILE A 241 4.31 -6.23 -32.10
C ILE A 241 4.69 -7.27 -33.16
N LYS A 242 5.13 -8.48 -32.75
CA LYS A 242 5.51 -9.58 -33.65
C LYS A 242 4.30 -10.19 -34.36
N PHE A 243 3.09 -10.09 -33.80
CA PHE A 243 1.87 -10.57 -34.44
C PHE A 243 1.66 -9.96 -35.84
N HIS A 244 2.14 -8.74 -36.06
CA HIS A 244 2.10 -8.06 -37.36
C HIS A 244 3.24 -8.42 -38.30
N GLN A 245 4.33 -9.03 -37.82
CA GLN A 245 5.45 -9.45 -38.67
C GLN A 245 5.20 -10.83 -39.33
N LEU A 246 4.19 -11.57 -38.85
CA LEU A 246 3.86 -12.92 -39.30
C LEU A 246 2.69 -12.98 -40.30
N LYS A 247 2.12 -11.83 -40.68
CA LYS A 247 1.08 -11.70 -41.72
C LYS A 247 1.55 -10.73 -42.80
#